data_AF-A0A5T4QJJ9-F1
#
_entry.id   AF-A0A5T4QJJ9-F1
#
_cell.length_a   1.000
_cell.length_b   1.000
_cell.length_c   1.000
_cell.angle_alpha   90.00
_cell.angle_beta   90.00
_cell.angle_gamma   90.00
#
_symmetry.space_group_name_H-M   'P 1'
#
loop_
_entity.id
_entity.type
_entity.pdbx_description
1 polymer ?
#
loop_
_entity_poly.entity_id
_entity_poly.type
_entity_poly.pdbx_seq_one_letter_code
_entity_poly.pdbx_strand_id
1 'polypeptide(L)'
;PATLVKGELPAPGQASPLVQDAARLDSELSADEIRSLRSLMADNERAINAPITSVVPRISSLTVNLSPGASLPLVRTAMNNLSVVTFTDINGSPWPQSDPPYNAAPKLFDVQYNENMVTITPLRPWASGNISVYLKGLSVPVILNVTSGETDTPSSSQEMDSRLDLRIP
;
A
#
# COMPACT_ATOMS: atom_id res chain seq x y z
N PRO A 1 14.04 -51.66 3.69
CA PRO A 1 13.22 -52.88 3.89
C PRO A 1 11.91 -52.46 4.55
N ALA A 2 10.76 -52.73 3.95
CA ALA A 2 9.47 -52.29 4.47
C ALA A 2 9.05 -53.16 5.67
N THR A 3 8.84 -52.53 6.83
CA THR A 3 8.35 -53.21 8.04
C THR A 3 6.84 -53.39 7.95
N LEU A 4 6.38 -54.65 7.92
CA LEU A 4 4.97 -55.01 7.85
C LEU A 4 4.29 -54.74 9.21
N VAL A 5 3.47 -53.70 9.29
CA VAL A 5 2.68 -53.38 10.49
C VAL A 5 1.41 -54.23 10.48
N LYS A 6 1.24 -55.11 11.48
CA LYS A 6 0.04 -55.96 11.66
C LYS A 6 -0.98 -55.28 12.58
N GLY A 7 -2.21 -55.13 12.11
CA GLY A 7 -3.37 -54.65 12.89
C GLY A 7 -4.66 -54.68 12.06
N GLU A 8 -5.83 -54.69 12.72
CA GLU A 8 -7.13 -54.62 12.04
C GLU A 8 -7.30 -53.26 11.33
N LEU A 9 -7.78 -53.29 10.09
CA LEU A 9 -8.15 -52.10 9.32
C LEU A 9 -9.38 -51.45 9.99
N PRO A 10 -9.31 -50.16 10.39
CA PRO A 10 -10.46 -49.50 10.98
C PRO A 10 -11.57 -49.26 9.94
N ALA A 11 -12.79 -49.15 10.43
CA ALA A 11 -13.97 -48.89 9.62
C ALA A 11 -13.81 -47.59 8.79
N PRO A 12 -14.35 -47.54 7.56
CA PRO A 12 -14.22 -46.39 6.68
C PRO A 12 -14.78 -45.13 7.36
N GLY A 13 -13.93 -44.11 7.53
CA GLY A 13 -14.29 -42.83 8.16
C GLY A 13 -13.61 -42.57 9.52
N GLN A 14 -12.85 -43.51 10.08
CA GLN A 14 -12.05 -43.28 11.28
C GLN A 14 -10.56 -43.08 10.96
N ALA A 15 -9.95 -42.03 11.51
CA ALA A 15 -8.51 -41.80 11.39
C ALA A 15 -7.75 -42.93 12.10
N SER A 16 -7.11 -43.81 11.32
CA SER A 16 -6.37 -44.95 11.86
C SER A 16 -5.09 -44.51 12.56
N PRO A 17 -4.80 -44.98 13.79
CA PRO A 17 -3.49 -44.79 14.41
C PRO A 17 -2.37 -45.40 13.56
N LEU A 18 -2.66 -46.43 12.76
CA LEU A 18 -1.71 -47.05 11.82
C LEU A 18 -1.27 -46.11 10.69
N VAL A 19 -2.14 -45.18 10.27
CA VAL A 19 -1.80 -44.16 9.26
C VAL A 19 -0.87 -43.11 9.85
N GLN A 20 -1.06 -42.77 11.14
CA GLN A 20 -0.18 -41.84 11.86
C GLN A 20 1.19 -42.48 12.11
N ASP A 21 1.24 -43.76 12.43
CA ASP A 21 2.49 -44.51 12.63
C ASP A 21 3.24 -44.72 11.30
N ALA A 22 2.55 -45.02 10.20
CA ALA A 22 3.16 -45.10 8.87
C ALA A 22 3.71 -43.74 8.40
N ALA A 23 2.99 -42.64 8.69
CA ALA A 23 3.47 -41.29 8.37
C ALA A 23 4.73 -40.90 9.17
N ARG A 24 4.88 -41.38 10.41
CA ARG A 24 6.10 -41.19 11.23
C ARG A 24 7.30 -42.01 10.73
N LEU A 25 7.05 -43.09 10.00
CA LEU A 25 8.10 -43.93 9.41
C LEU A 25 8.62 -43.36 8.07
N ASP A 26 7.80 -42.59 7.36
CA ASP A 26 8.12 -42.00 6.05
C ASP A 26 8.62 -40.55 6.14
N SER A 27 8.28 -39.84 7.22
CA SER A 27 8.71 -38.47 7.49
C SER A 27 9.63 -38.43 8.72
N GLU A 28 10.84 -37.92 8.57
CA GLU A 28 11.79 -37.72 9.69
C GLU A 28 11.27 -36.74 10.74
N LEU A 29 10.30 -35.89 10.38
CA LEU A 29 9.67 -34.92 11.27
C LEU A 29 8.23 -35.35 11.59
N SER A 30 7.88 -35.30 12.88
CA SER A 30 6.51 -35.45 13.35
C SER A 30 5.64 -34.27 12.92
N ALA A 31 4.31 -34.45 12.96
CA ALA A 31 3.37 -33.39 12.61
C ALA A 31 3.57 -32.10 13.46
N ASP A 32 3.98 -32.24 14.72
CA ASP A 32 4.24 -31.11 15.62
C ASP A 32 5.54 -30.38 15.29
N GLU A 33 6.58 -31.12 14.89
CA GLU A 33 7.83 -30.53 14.39
C GLU A 33 7.60 -29.82 13.05
N ILE A 34 6.79 -30.37 12.15
CA ILE A 34 6.41 -29.71 10.89
C ILE A 34 5.60 -28.41 11.16
N ARG A 35 4.72 -28.39 12.16
CA ARG A 35 4.02 -27.15 12.55
C ARG A 35 4.98 -26.13 13.13
N SER A 36 5.91 -26.56 13.97
CA SER A 36 6.92 -25.70 14.60
C SER A 36 7.87 -25.09 13.56
N LEU A 37 8.35 -25.90 12.62
CA LEU A 37 9.18 -25.46 11.49
C LEU A 37 8.41 -24.45 10.61
N ARG A 38 7.14 -24.73 10.29
CA ARG A 38 6.30 -23.78 9.54
C ARG A 38 6.09 -22.46 10.27
N SER A 39 5.92 -22.48 11.60
CA SER A 39 5.83 -21.26 12.39
C SER A 39 7.11 -20.45 12.31
N LEU A 40 8.27 -21.09 12.49
CA LEU A 40 9.57 -20.42 12.39
C LEU A 40 9.80 -19.83 10.99
N MET A 41 9.45 -20.57 9.94
CA MET A 41 9.54 -20.07 8.57
C MET A 41 8.61 -18.86 8.35
N ALA A 42 7.36 -18.93 8.81
CA ALA A 42 6.43 -17.81 8.72
C ALA A 42 6.90 -16.58 9.49
N ASP A 43 7.50 -16.75 10.67
CA ASP A 43 8.03 -15.64 11.46
C ASP A 43 9.28 -15.03 10.80
N ASN A 44 10.15 -15.85 10.21
CA ASN A 44 11.27 -15.37 9.39
C ASN A 44 10.78 -14.61 8.16
N GLU A 45 9.80 -15.15 7.43
CA GLU A 45 9.20 -14.48 6.27
C GLU A 45 8.56 -13.14 6.67
N ARG A 46 7.84 -13.08 7.79
CA ARG A 46 7.30 -11.81 8.32
C ARG A 46 8.41 -10.84 8.69
N ALA A 47 9.47 -11.29 9.34
CA ALA A 47 10.58 -10.43 9.75
C ALA A 47 11.35 -9.87 8.54
N ILE A 48 11.58 -10.69 7.51
CA ILE A 48 12.25 -10.28 6.26
C ILE A 48 11.40 -9.27 5.49
N ASN A 49 10.08 -9.47 5.44
CA ASN A 49 9.15 -8.63 4.68
C ASN A 49 8.53 -7.49 5.51
N ALA A 50 8.89 -7.36 6.78
CA ALA A 50 8.36 -6.30 7.64
C ALA A 50 8.77 -4.94 7.07
N PRO A 51 7.82 -4.01 6.83
CA PRO A 51 8.17 -2.68 6.36
C PRO A 51 8.95 -1.94 7.45
N ILE A 52 10.04 -1.27 7.06
CA ILE A 52 10.88 -0.46 7.96
C ILE A 52 10.06 0.64 8.64
N THR A 53 9.02 1.14 7.96
CA THR A 53 8.05 2.12 8.47
C THR A 53 6.63 1.63 8.20
N SER A 54 5.82 1.54 9.24
CA SER A 54 4.39 1.24 9.13
C SER A 54 3.67 2.44 8.49
N VAL A 55 2.82 2.21 7.49
CA VAL A 55 2.10 3.29 6.83
C VAL A 55 0.63 3.26 7.25
N VAL A 56 0.10 4.40 7.67
CA VAL A 56 -1.30 4.58 8.01
C VAL A 56 -2.00 5.33 6.88
N PRO A 57 -2.71 4.64 5.96
CA PRO A 57 -3.48 5.29 4.90
C PRO A 57 -4.67 6.05 5.48
N ARG A 58 -4.87 7.29 5.04
CA ARG A 58 -6.04 8.11 5.38
C ARG A 58 -6.72 8.65 4.12
N ILE A 59 -8.03 8.79 4.22
CA ILE A 59 -8.82 9.58 3.26
C ILE A 59 -8.97 10.97 3.86
N SER A 60 -8.50 11.97 3.11
CA SER A 60 -8.46 13.37 3.51
C SER A 60 -9.27 14.21 2.52
N SER A 61 -9.87 15.30 2.97
CA SER A 61 -10.50 16.29 2.08
C SER A 61 -10.04 17.68 2.45
N LEU A 62 -9.70 18.47 1.44
CA LEU A 62 -9.16 19.82 1.60
C LEU A 62 -9.81 20.75 0.58
N THR A 63 -10.32 21.89 1.06
CA THR A 63 -10.73 22.98 0.18
C THR A 63 -9.50 23.80 -0.19
N VAL A 64 -9.20 23.88 -1.49
CA VAL A 64 -8.05 24.65 -2.00
C VAL A 64 -8.46 26.10 -2.16
N ASN A 65 -7.59 27.02 -1.76
CA ASN A 65 -7.76 28.44 -2.07
C ASN A 65 -6.86 28.80 -3.25
N LEU A 66 -7.45 29.40 -4.29
CA LEU A 66 -6.74 29.80 -5.51
C LEU A 66 -6.28 31.27 -5.48
N SER A 67 -6.43 31.95 -4.35
CA SER A 67 -5.94 33.32 -4.19
C SER A 67 -4.41 33.36 -4.32
N PRO A 68 -3.83 34.40 -4.94
CA PRO A 68 -2.39 34.59 -4.96
C PRO A 68 -1.80 34.55 -3.54
N GLY A 69 -0.80 33.69 -3.31
CA GLY A 69 -0.17 33.51 -2.00
C GLY A 69 -0.87 32.52 -1.05
N ALA A 70 -1.94 31.86 -1.49
CA ALA A 70 -2.55 30.77 -0.74
C ALA A 70 -1.59 29.59 -0.55
N SER A 71 -1.77 28.84 0.55
CA SER A 71 -0.96 27.66 0.84
C SER A 71 -1.21 26.55 -0.16
N LEU A 72 -0.13 25.93 -0.64
CA LEU A 72 -0.20 24.82 -1.57
C LEU A 72 -0.67 23.54 -0.85
N PRO A 73 -1.60 22.77 -1.42
CA PRO A 73 -2.01 21.48 -0.86
C PRO A 73 -0.82 20.52 -0.81
N LEU A 74 -0.63 19.87 0.35
CA LEU A 74 0.37 18.83 0.55
C LEU A 74 -0.27 17.45 0.41
N VAL A 75 0.35 16.61 -0.40
CA VAL A 75 0.00 15.19 -0.58
C VAL A 75 1.09 14.36 0.09
N ARG A 76 0.73 13.65 1.16
CA ARG A 76 1.65 12.72 1.83
C ARG A 76 1.51 11.35 1.18
N THR A 77 2.59 10.87 0.59
CA THR A 77 2.67 9.56 -0.07
C THR A 77 3.59 8.63 0.72
N ALA A 78 3.55 7.34 0.42
CA ALA A 78 4.47 6.38 1.02
C ALA A 78 4.91 5.33 0.00
N MET A 79 6.13 4.82 0.17
CA MET A 79 6.67 3.75 -0.67
C MET A 79 5.73 2.56 -0.74
N ASN A 80 5.63 1.94 -1.92
CA ASN A 80 4.76 0.80 -2.22
C ASN A 80 3.25 1.07 -1.99
N ASN A 81 2.85 2.33 -1.91
CA ASN A 81 1.46 2.72 -1.75
C ASN A 81 1.08 3.78 -2.78
N LEU A 82 -0.19 3.73 -3.19
CA LEU A 82 -0.77 4.65 -4.15
C LEU A 82 -1.50 5.79 -3.43
N SER A 83 -1.24 7.03 -3.82
CA SER A 83 -2.02 8.19 -3.40
C SER A 83 -2.86 8.70 -4.56
N VAL A 84 -4.16 8.86 -4.35
CA VAL A 84 -5.09 9.36 -5.36
C VAL A 84 -5.59 10.73 -4.96
N VAL A 85 -5.38 11.73 -5.81
CA VAL A 85 -5.93 13.08 -5.64
C VAL A 85 -7.14 13.20 -6.56
N THR A 86 -8.29 13.58 -6.00
CA THR A 86 -9.52 13.81 -6.76
C THR A 86 -9.85 15.30 -6.76
N PHE A 87 -10.34 15.80 -7.89
CA PHE A 87 -10.70 17.21 -8.05
C PHE A 87 -12.22 17.34 -8.19
N THR A 88 -12.80 18.22 -7.38
CA THR A 88 -14.23 18.51 -7.36
C THR A 88 -14.48 20.02 -7.27
N ASP A 89 -15.57 20.46 -7.88
CA ASP A 89 -16.11 21.81 -7.74
C ASP A 89 -16.77 22.00 -6.36
N ILE A 90 -17.07 23.24 -5.99
CA ILE A 90 -17.83 23.59 -4.79
C ILE A 90 -19.17 22.85 -4.74
N ASN A 91 -19.77 22.49 -5.87
CA ASN A 91 -21.02 21.73 -5.92
C ASN A 91 -20.85 20.21 -5.73
N GLY A 92 -19.61 19.72 -5.60
CA GLY A 92 -19.30 18.28 -5.50
C GLY A 92 -19.21 17.57 -6.85
N SER A 93 -19.39 18.29 -7.96
CA SER A 93 -19.22 17.75 -9.31
C SER A 93 -17.74 17.46 -9.59
N PRO A 94 -17.40 16.32 -10.23
CA PRO A 94 -16.05 16.04 -10.71
C PRO A 94 -15.54 17.16 -11.60
N TRP A 95 -14.34 17.68 -11.32
CA TRP A 95 -13.71 18.70 -12.15
C TRP A 95 -12.67 18.07 -13.06
N PRO A 96 -12.91 17.97 -14.39
CA PRO A 96 -11.97 17.33 -15.31
C PRO A 96 -10.74 18.20 -15.56
N GLN A 97 -9.61 17.54 -15.79
CA GLN A 97 -8.36 18.16 -16.22
C GLN A 97 -8.46 18.66 -17.67
N SER A 98 -7.76 19.75 -17.99
CA SER A 98 -7.61 20.23 -19.37
C SER A 98 -6.48 19.52 -20.08
N ASP A 99 -5.35 19.35 -19.38
CA ASP A 99 -4.08 18.87 -19.92
C ASP A 99 -3.43 17.89 -18.93
N PRO A 100 -2.50 17.04 -19.41
CA PRO A 100 -1.75 16.15 -18.52
C PRO A 100 -1.05 16.93 -17.40
N PRO A 101 -1.00 16.40 -16.17
CA PRO A 101 -0.26 17.04 -15.09
C PRO A 101 1.23 17.06 -15.41
N TYR A 102 1.91 18.12 -14.97
CA TYR A 102 3.34 18.26 -15.14
C TYR A 102 4.05 17.95 -13.82
N ASN A 103 4.91 16.93 -13.86
CA ASN A 103 5.73 16.51 -12.73
C ASN A 103 7.16 17.05 -12.88
N ALA A 104 7.59 17.88 -11.92
CA ALA A 104 8.94 18.44 -11.93
C ALA A 104 10.04 17.39 -11.65
N ALA A 105 9.69 16.27 -11.02
CA ALA A 105 10.62 15.23 -10.59
C ALA A 105 10.16 13.81 -11.01
N PRO A 106 10.15 13.49 -12.31
CA PRO A 106 9.66 12.19 -12.83
C PRO A 106 10.49 10.97 -12.40
N LYS A 107 11.73 11.19 -11.92
CA LYS A 107 12.57 10.13 -11.36
C LYS A 107 12.21 9.76 -9.91
N LEU A 108 11.46 10.63 -9.23
CA LEU A 108 11.10 10.48 -7.82
C LEU A 108 9.64 10.04 -7.65
N PHE A 109 8.77 10.50 -8.53
CA PHE A 109 7.35 10.20 -8.51
C PHE A 109 6.88 9.77 -9.89
N ASP A 110 6.15 8.66 -9.96
CA ASP A 110 5.32 8.33 -11.12
C ASP A 110 3.95 8.97 -10.94
N VAL A 111 3.47 9.64 -11.98
CA VAL A 111 2.24 10.43 -11.96
C VAL A 111 1.41 10.04 -13.16
N GLN A 112 0.22 9.51 -12.90
CA GLN A 112 -0.76 9.20 -13.93
C GLN A 112 -2.02 10.01 -13.65
N TYR A 113 -2.84 10.21 -14.68
CA TYR A 113 -4.04 11.03 -14.57
C TYR A 113 -5.19 10.37 -15.29
N ASN A 114 -6.41 10.62 -14.79
CA ASN A 114 -7.65 10.16 -15.37
C ASN A 114 -8.72 11.21 -15.11
N GLU A 115 -9.27 11.84 -16.16
CA GLU A 115 -10.32 12.87 -16.08
C GLU A 115 -10.14 13.84 -14.90
N ASN A 116 -10.81 13.61 -13.76
CA ASN A 116 -10.79 14.44 -12.56
C ASN A 116 -9.86 13.93 -11.44
N MET A 117 -8.99 12.97 -11.73
CA MET A 117 -8.13 12.31 -10.75
C MET A 117 -6.67 12.30 -11.20
N VAL A 118 -5.76 12.39 -10.24
CA VAL A 118 -4.33 12.22 -10.43
C VAL A 118 -3.85 11.17 -9.44
N THR A 119 -3.17 10.15 -9.94
CA THR A 119 -2.56 9.11 -9.11
C THR A 119 -1.06 9.38 -9.02
N ILE A 120 -0.55 9.29 -7.80
CA ILE A 120 0.83 9.62 -7.47
C ILE A 120 1.43 8.41 -6.77
N THR A 121 2.50 7.87 -7.35
CA THR A 121 3.24 6.74 -6.80
C THR A 121 4.69 7.18 -6.54
N PRO A 122 5.17 7.18 -5.29
CA PRO A 122 6.55 7.48 -5.03
C PRO A 122 7.45 6.31 -5.45
N LEU A 123 8.54 6.65 -6.16
CA LEU A 123 9.57 5.70 -6.61
C LEU A 123 10.73 5.59 -5.61
N ARG A 124 10.86 6.57 -4.72
CA ARG A 124 11.95 6.69 -3.75
C ARG A 124 11.39 7.14 -2.39
N PRO A 125 11.88 6.56 -1.27
CA PRO A 125 11.57 7.08 0.05
C PRO A 125 12.33 8.40 0.30
N TRP A 126 11.79 9.22 1.20
CA TRP A 126 12.25 10.55 1.58
C TRP A 126 12.42 11.51 0.39
N ALA A 127 11.52 11.37 -0.60
CA ALA A 127 11.48 12.25 -1.76
C ALA A 127 10.48 13.39 -1.53
N SER A 128 10.81 14.57 -2.04
CA SER A 128 9.92 15.73 -2.08
C SER A 128 9.89 16.33 -3.48
N GLY A 129 8.72 16.79 -3.93
CA GLY A 129 8.55 17.41 -5.23
C GLY A 129 7.23 18.14 -5.36
N ASN A 130 6.96 18.65 -6.55
CA ASN A 130 5.73 19.33 -6.88
C ASN A 130 5.18 18.87 -8.23
N ILE A 131 3.85 18.87 -8.33
CA ILE A 131 3.09 18.48 -9.51
C ILE A 131 2.12 19.60 -9.82
N SER A 132 2.10 20.11 -11.04
CA SER A 132 1.08 21.06 -11.47
C SER A 132 -0.02 20.36 -12.24
N VAL A 133 -1.27 20.65 -11.86
CA VAL A 133 -2.48 20.10 -12.47
C VAL A 133 -3.24 21.22 -13.15
N TYR A 134 -3.69 20.97 -14.37
CA TYR A 134 -4.42 21.93 -15.18
C TYR A 134 -5.88 21.51 -15.25
N LEU A 135 -6.79 22.39 -14.83
CA LEU A 135 -8.22 22.10 -14.76
C LEU A 135 -8.98 22.84 -15.84
N LYS A 136 -9.99 22.18 -16.41
CA LYS A 136 -10.77 22.73 -17.51
C LYS A 136 -11.51 24.00 -17.06
N GLY A 137 -11.30 25.09 -17.79
CA GLY A 137 -11.94 26.38 -17.51
C GLY A 137 -11.25 27.21 -16.43
N LEU A 138 -10.16 26.71 -15.81
CA LEU A 138 -9.36 27.46 -14.85
C LEU A 138 -8.04 27.89 -15.50
N SER A 139 -7.78 29.20 -15.54
CA SER A 139 -6.54 29.73 -16.15
C SER A 139 -5.29 29.58 -15.27
N VAL A 140 -5.46 29.22 -14.00
CA VAL A 140 -4.36 29.07 -13.03
C VAL A 140 -4.20 27.58 -12.71
N PRO A 141 -2.99 27.01 -12.82
CA PRO A 141 -2.75 25.62 -12.45
C PRO A 141 -2.81 25.43 -10.94
N VAL A 142 -3.30 24.27 -10.52
CA VAL A 142 -3.25 23.83 -9.12
C VAL A 142 -1.92 23.14 -8.88
N ILE A 143 -1.06 23.73 -8.05
CA ILE A 143 0.23 23.14 -7.69
C ILE A 143 0.07 22.30 -6.43
N LEU A 144 0.38 21.02 -6.53
CA LEU A 144 0.42 20.06 -5.42
C LEU A 144 1.87 19.90 -4.96
N ASN A 145 2.10 20.02 -3.66
CA ASN A 145 3.34 19.56 -3.04
C ASN A 145 3.19 18.08 -2.69
N VAL A 146 4.21 17.29 -2.98
CA VAL A 146 4.22 15.84 -2.74
C VAL A 146 5.43 15.49 -1.92
N THR A 147 5.22 14.69 -0.88
CA THR A 147 6.30 14.11 -0.07
C THR A 147 6.13 12.60 0.05
N SER A 148 7.24 11.87 0.12
CA SER A 148 7.27 10.43 0.39
C SER A 148 8.05 10.16 1.66
N GLY A 149 7.43 10.30 2.82
CA GLY A 149 8.12 10.23 4.11
C GLY A 149 8.16 11.57 4.82
N GLU A 150 8.10 11.51 6.15
CA GLU A 150 8.43 12.63 7.02
C GLU A 150 9.85 12.38 7.54
N THR A 151 10.81 13.25 7.20
CA THR A 151 12.23 13.05 7.56
C THR A 151 12.46 13.22 9.07
N ASP A 152 11.60 13.97 9.77
CA ASP A 152 11.89 14.46 11.12
C ASP A 152 11.12 13.74 12.26
N THR A 153 10.39 12.66 11.97
CA THR A 153 9.70 11.92 13.03
C THR A 153 10.36 10.56 13.25
N PRO A 154 10.92 10.27 14.44
CA PRO A 154 11.40 8.92 14.78
C PRO A 154 10.25 7.91 14.97
N SER A 155 9.05 8.22 14.47
CA SER A 155 7.90 7.34 14.59
C SER A 155 8.06 6.16 13.62
N SER A 156 7.88 4.96 14.17
CA SER A 156 7.74 3.72 13.38
C SER A 156 6.55 3.74 12.43
N SER A 157 5.74 4.81 12.45
CA SER A 157 4.52 4.97 11.69
C SER A 157 4.52 6.31 10.95
N GLN A 158 4.20 6.27 9.66
CA GLN A 158 4.05 7.43 8.80
C GLN A 158 2.59 7.52 8.32
N GLU A 159 2.00 8.70 8.40
CA GLU A 159 0.71 8.95 7.76
C GLU A 159 0.89 9.18 6.27
N MET A 160 -0.01 8.61 5.47
CA MET A 160 -0.15 8.96 4.06
C MET A 160 -1.61 9.27 3.73
N ASP A 161 -1.80 10.09 2.71
CA ASP A 161 -3.09 10.34 2.10
C ASP A 161 -3.30 9.31 0.98
N SER A 162 -4.07 8.25 1.25
CA SER A 162 -4.42 7.26 0.24
C SER A 162 -5.40 7.83 -0.79
N ARG A 163 -6.32 8.68 -0.31
CA ARG A 163 -7.16 9.52 -1.14
C ARG A 163 -7.20 10.94 -0.58
N LEU A 164 -6.96 11.93 -1.43
CA LEU A 164 -7.10 13.35 -1.10
C LEU A 164 -8.14 13.97 -2.02
N ASP A 165 -9.27 14.37 -1.45
CA ASP A 165 -10.35 15.03 -2.17
C ASP A 165 -10.17 16.56 -2.10
N LEU A 166 -9.74 17.15 -3.22
CA LEU A 166 -9.55 18.58 -3.36
C LEU A 166 -10.82 19.24 -3.89
N ARG A 167 -11.38 20.13 -3.07
CA ARG A 167 -12.53 20.95 -3.44
C ARG A 167 -12.05 22.32 -3.86
N ILE A 168 -12.39 22.72 -5.08
CA ILE A 168 -11.93 23.95 -5.70
C ILE A 168 -13.11 24.92 -5.80
N PRO A 169 -12.93 26.18 -5.33
CA PRO A 169 -13.97 27.20 -5.33
C PRO A 169 -14.21 27.84 -6.70
#